data_AF-A0AAU0F189-F1
#
_entry.id   AF-A0AAU0F189-F1
#
_cell.length_a   1.000
_cell.length_b   1.000
_cell.length_c   1.000
_cell.angle_alpha   90.00
_cell.angle_beta   90.00
_cell.angle_gamma   90.00
#
_symmetry.space_group_name_H-M   'P 1'
#
loop_
_entity.id
_entity.type
_entity.pdbx_description
1 polymer ?
#
loop_
_entity_poly.entity_id
_entity_poly.type
_entity_poly.pdbx_seq_one_letter_code
_entity_poly.pdbx_strand_id
1 'polypeptide(L)' 'MGLPCPNIFAGGINFHGPYEYVALESMEKAVKVIINIAKAVKKR' A
#
# COMPACT_ATOMS: atom_id res chain seq x y z
N MET A 1 12.75 6.27 17.88
CA MET A 1 11.60 6.85 17.15
C MET A 1 12.08 7.18 15.75
N GLY A 2 11.60 6.49 14.71
CA GLY A 2 12.15 6.69 13.35
C GLY A 2 11.81 5.62 12.31
N LEU A 3 10.88 4.69 12.59
CA LEU A 3 10.34 3.83 11.55
C LEU A 3 9.51 4.72 10.61
N PRO A 4 9.83 4.75 9.30
CA PRO A 4 8.92 5.37 8.36
C PRO A 4 7.62 4.57 8.41
N CYS A 5 6.55 5.18 8.89
CA CYS A 5 5.18 4.70 8.74
C CYS A 5 4.54 5.47 7.58
N PRO A 6 4.92 5.21 6.32
CA PRO A 6 4.27 5.87 5.21
C PRO A 6 2.81 5.40 5.17
N ASN A 7 1.88 6.33 5.02
CA ASN A 7 0.54 5.97 4.60
C ASN A 7 0.63 5.55 3.12
N ILE A 8 0.49 4.25 2.88
CA ILE A 8 0.46 3.67 1.53
C ILE A 8 -1.01 3.63 1.09
N PHE A 9 -1.26 3.82 -0.20
CA PHE A 9 -2.61 3.68 -0.74
C PHE A 9 -3.18 2.29 -0.47
N ALA A 10 -4.44 2.23 -0.07
CA ALA A 10 -5.23 0.99 -0.05
C ALA A 10 -5.79 0.66 -1.44
N GLY A 11 -5.95 1.67 -2.31
CA GLY A 11 -6.44 1.51 -3.68
C GLY A 11 -7.93 1.17 -3.81
N GLY A 12 -8.69 1.24 -2.71
CA GLY A 12 -10.12 0.96 -2.71
C GLY A 12 -10.97 2.16 -3.16
N ILE A 13 -12.17 1.86 -3.60
CA ILE A 13 -13.18 2.80 -4.09
C ILE A 13 -14.48 2.56 -3.31
N ASN A 14 -15.23 3.64 -3.07
CA ASN A 14 -16.49 3.64 -2.32
C ASN A 14 -16.38 3.09 -0.89
N PHE A 15 -15.29 3.39 -0.18
CA PHE A 15 -15.12 3.00 1.22
C PHE A 15 -16.34 3.36 2.08
N HIS A 16 -16.76 2.43 2.93
CA HIS A 16 -17.94 2.50 3.80
C HIS A 16 -19.29 2.52 3.05
N GLY A 17 -19.33 2.09 1.78
CA GLY A 17 -20.54 1.97 0.96
C GLY A 17 -20.83 0.53 0.50
N PRO A 18 -22.05 0.24 0.02
CA PRO A 18 -22.44 -1.10 -0.42
C PRO A 18 -21.69 -1.58 -1.69
N TYR A 19 -21.05 -0.66 -2.41
CA TYR A 19 -20.25 -0.93 -3.61
C TYR A 19 -18.76 -0.73 -3.34
N GLU A 20 -18.31 -0.96 -2.10
CA GLU A 20 -16.90 -0.91 -1.74
C GLU A 20 -16.14 -2.04 -2.46
N TYR A 21 -15.07 -1.69 -3.17
CA TYR A 21 -14.20 -2.66 -3.81
C TYR A 21 -12.77 -2.13 -3.94
N VAL A 22 -11.84 -3.03 -4.22
CA VAL A 22 -10.47 -2.71 -4.60
C VAL A 22 -10.11 -3.50 -5.85
N ALA A 23 -9.46 -2.85 -6.82
CA ALA A 23 -8.99 -3.52 -8.03
C ALA A 23 -7.80 -4.44 -7.70
N LEU A 24 -7.73 -5.63 -8.32
CA LEU A 24 -6.65 -6.59 -8.11
C LEU A 24 -5.28 -5.98 -8.43
N GLU A 25 -5.20 -5.24 -9.52
CA GLU A 25 -4.00 -4.55 -10.01
C GLU A 25 -3.51 -3.51 -8.99
N SER A 26 -4.44 -2.84 -8.30
CA SER A 26 -4.10 -1.91 -7.21
C SER A 26 -3.49 -2.64 -6.01
N MET A 27 -4.04 -3.79 -5.64
CA MET A 27 -3.47 -4.62 -4.56
C MET A 27 -2.08 -5.14 -4.92
N GLU A 28 -1.89 -5.65 -6.15
CA GLU A 28 -0.58 -6.10 -6.63
C GLU A 28 0.46 -4.97 -6.61
N LYS A 29 0.06 -3.76 -6.99
CA LYS A 29 0.93 -2.59 -6.95
C LYS A 29 1.28 -2.18 -5.51
N ALA A 30 0.33 -2.25 -4.58
CA ALA A 30 0.58 -2.00 -3.16
C ALA A 30 1.65 -2.95 -2.60
N VAL A 31 1.54 -4.25 -2.91
CA VAL A 31 2.55 -5.26 -2.53
C VAL A 31 3.93 -4.90 -3.09
N LYS A 32 4.03 -4.54 -4.39
CA LYS A 32 5.30 -4.12 -5.01
C LYS A 32 5.91 -2.91 -4.30
N VAL A 33 5.10 -1.92 -3.92
CA VAL A 33 5.55 -0.72 -3.19
C VAL A 33 6.10 -1.09 -1.81
N ILE A 34 5.37 -1.91 -1.04
CA ILE A 34 5.80 -2.37 0.30
C ILE A 34 7.16 -3.08 0.22
N ILE A 35 7.31 -4.01 -0.73
CA ILE A 35 8.56 -4.75 -0.92
C ILE A 35 9.72 -3.81 -1.27
N ASN A 36 9.48 -2.82 -2.13
CA ASN A 36 10.51 -1.86 -2.52
C ASN A 36 10.93 -0.96 -1.36
N ILE A 37 9.99 -0.53 -0.51
CA ILE A 37 10.30 0.24 0.70
C ILE A 37 11.17 -0.60 1.64
N ALA A 38 10.78 -1.85 1.91
CA ALA A 38 11.55 -2.75 2.79
C ALA A 38 12.98 -2.97 2.28
N LYS A 39 13.16 -3.14 0.96
CA LYS A 39 14.48 -3.24 0.32
C LYS A 39 15.29 -1.95 0.42
N ALA A 40 14.65 -0.79 0.27
CA ALA A 40 15.31 0.51 0.34
C ALA A 40 15.79 0.85 1.76
N VAL A 41 15.04 0.48 2.79
CA VAL A 41 15.43 0.68 4.20
C VAL A 41 16.66 -0.15 4.55
N LYS A 42 16.78 -1.40 4.08
CA LYS A 42 17.95 -2.26 4.33
C LYS A 42 19.27 -1.72 3.75
N LYS A 43 19.22 -0.80 2.78
CA LYS A 43 20.41 -0.21 2.14
C LYS A 43 21.04 0.93 2.96
N ARG A 44 20.50 1.27 4.13
CA ARG A 44 21.03 2.31 5.01
C ARG A 44 21.80 1.70 6.19
#